data_AF-A0A2D5ZK09-F1
#
_entry.id   AF-A0A2D5ZK09-F1
#
_cell.length_a   1.000
_cell.length_b   1.000
_cell.length_c   1.000
_cell.angle_alpha   90.00
_cell.angle_beta   90.00
_cell.angle_gamma   90.00
#
_symmetry.space_group_name_H-M   'P 1'
#
loop_
_entity.id
_entity.type
_entity.pdbx_description
1 polymer ?
#
loop_
_entity_poly.entity_id
_entity_poly.type
_entity_poly.pdbx_seq_one_letter_code
_entity_poly.pdbx_strand_id
1 'polypeptide(L)' 'MPKGKTPSLIGSSLGRPSKKTCGRETPCSRCGEGIAKGEDSYDVPQPKKPHSSTRRFCAECFAGVLKQTRHDLEKLEAL' A
#
# COMPACT_ATOMS: atom_id res chain seq x y z
N MET A 1 -1.45 12.20 -9.93
CA MET A 1 -2.69 11.36 -9.86
C MET A 1 -2.31 9.94 -9.48
N PRO A 2 -2.96 9.31 -8.49
CA PRO A 2 -2.68 7.94 -8.10
C PRO A 2 -2.95 6.99 -9.28
N LYS A 3 -1.96 6.18 -9.68
CA LYS A 3 -2.08 5.26 -10.82
C LYS A 3 -2.59 3.87 -10.38
N GLY A 4 -3.62 3.37 -11.07
CA GLY A 4 -4.08 1.98 -10.97
C GLY A 4 -5.11 1.68 -9.88
N LYS A 5 -5.50 0.40 -9.78
CA LYS A 5 -6.49 -0.07 -8.78
C LYS A 5 -5.93 0.02 -7.36
N THR A 6 -6.79 0.37 -6.40
CA THR A 6 -6.45 0.33 -4.97
C THR A 6 -6.05 -1.10 -4.59
N PRO A 7 -4.85 -1.33 -4.05
CA PRO A 7 -4.45 -2.66 -3.58
C PRO A 7 -5.30 -3.07 -2.38
N SER A 8 -5.57 -4.37 -2.25
CA SER A 8 -6.18 -4.91 -1.04
C SER A 8 -5.19 -4.85 0.12
N LEU A 9 -5.67 -4.40 1.29
CA LEU A 9 -4.94 -4.47 2.56
C LEU A 9 -5.27 -5.73 3.36
N ILE A 10 -6.17 -6.57 2.85
CA ILE A 10 -6.53 -7.83 3.48
C ILE A 10 -5.32 -8.76 3.37
N GLY A 11 -4.86 -9.24 4.53
CA GLY A 11 -3.75 -10.19 4.60
C GLY A 11 -4.03 -11.47 3.83
N SER A 12 -2.99 -12.06 3.26
CA SER A 12 -3.07 -13.36 2.58
C SER A 12 -1.91 -14.27 3.03
N SER A 13 -1.81 -15.46 2.45
CA SER A 13 -0.63 -16.34 2.64
C SER A 13 0.70 -15.67 2.27
N LEU A 14 0.66 -14.57 1.51
CA LEU A 14 1.83 -13.79 1.11
C LEU A 14 2.21 -12.67 2.10
N GLY A 15 1.50 -12.58 3.22
CA GLY A 15 1.77 -11.64 4.31
C GLY A 15 0.71 -10.56 4.46
N ARG A 16 1.04 -9.58 5.30
CA ARG A 16 0.19 -8.44 5.66
C ARG A 16 0.92 -7.12 5.37
N PRO A 17 0.19 -6.02 5.15
CA PRO A 17 0.79 -4.68 5.09
C PRO A 17 1.63 -4.41 6.33
N SER A 18 2.81 -3.79 6.15
CA SER A 18 3.72 -3.46 7.25
C SER A 18 4.22 -2.02 7.13
N LYS A 19 4.34 -1.35 8.27
CA LYS A 19 4.98 -0.03 8.37
C LYS A 19 6.49 -0.20 8.45
N LYS A 20 7.24 0.59 7.68
CA LYS A 20 8.71 0.60 7.66
C LYS A 20 9.24 2.02 7.49
N THR A 21 10.41 2.29 8.02
CA THR A 21 11.12 3.55 7.76
C THR A 21 11.99 3.41 6.50
N CYS A 22 11.94 4.41 5.62
CA CYS A 22 12.75 4.43 4.41
C CYS A 22 14.24 4.63 4.74
N GLY A 23 15.07 3.61 4.49
CA GLY A 23 16.53 3.72 4.65
C GLY A 23 17.23 4.57 3.57
N ARG A 24 16.57 4.76 2.44
CA ARG A 24 16.98 5.62 1.31
C ARG A 24 15.74 6.21 0.65
N GLU A 25 15.90 7.29 -0.11
CA GLU A 25 14.81 7.83 -0.92
C GLU A 25 14.25 6.72 -1.83
N THR A 26 12.94 6.51 -1.76
CA THR A 26 12.26 5.43 -2.49
C THR A 26 10.98 5.94 -3.12
N PRO A 27 10.70 5.67 -4.41
CA PRO A 27 9.48 6.13 -5.03
C PRO A 27 8.24 5.40 -4.48
N CYS A 28 7.18 6.17 -4.23
CA CYS A 28 5.86 5.65 -3.90
C CYS A 28 5.27 4.93 -5.12
N SER A 29 4.82 3.69 -4.94
CA SER A 29 4.24 2.85 -6.01
C SER A 29 2.88 3.34 -6.53
N ARG A 30 2.27 4.36 -5.90
CA ARG A 30 0.94 4.89 -6.26
C ARG A 30 1.00 6.28 -6.89
N CYS A 31 1.57 7.26 -6.20
CA CYS A 31 1.70 8.63 -6.73
C CYS A 31 2.98 8.81 -7.57
N GLY A 32 4.02 8.01 -7.32
CA GLY A 32 5.33 8.14 -7.97
C GLY A 32 6.28 9.12 -7.28
N GLU A 33 5.82 9.88 -6.29
CA GLU A 33 6.65 10.81 -5.51
C GLU A 33 7.70 10.07 -4.68
N GLY A 34 8.84 10.72 -4.46
CA GLY A 34 9.91 10.20 -3.60
C GLY A 34 9.49 10.26 -2.13
N ILE A 35 9.63 9.14 -1.42
CA ILE A 35 9.53 9.06 0.04
C ILE A 35 10.95 9.28 0.56
N ALA A 36 11.17 10.34 1.33
CA ALA A 36 12.51 10.71 1.77
C ALA A 36 13.11 9.68 2.75
N LYS A 37 14.43 9.72 2.90
CA LYS A 37 15.12 8.90 3.90
C LYS A 37 14.66 9.32 5.30
N GLY A 38 14.35 8.34 6.14
CA GLY A 38 13.87 8.56 7.51
C GLY A 38 12.35 8.73 7.61
N GLU A 39 11.63 8.86 6.50
CA GLU A 39 10.17 8.92 6.51
C GLU A 39 9.52 7.55 6.63
N ASP A 40 8.27 7.57 7.09
CA ASP A 40 7.41 6.41 7.16
C ASP A 40 6.94 5.97 5.77
N SER A 41 7.01 4.67 5.53
CA SER A 41 6.56 4.01 4.32
C SER A 41 5.80 2.72 4.66
N TYR A 42 4.97 2.28 3.73
CA TYR A 42 4.07 1.15 3.95
C TYR A 42 4.27 0.12 2.84
N ASP A 43 4.77 -1.06 3.20
CA ASP A 43 4.97 -2.17 2.28
C ASP A 43 3.70 -3.04 2.27
N VAL A 44 3.02 -3.11 1.12
CA VAL A 44 1.82 -3.94 0.90
C VAL A 44 2.18 -5.13 0.01
N PRO A 45 1.94 -6.38 0.45
CA PRO A 45 2.21 -7.58 -0.34
C PRO A 45 1.46 -7.62 -1.67
N GLN A 46 2.08 -8.23 -2.69
CA GLN A 46 1.50 -8.36 -4.02
C GLN A 46 1.26 -9.82 -4.42
N PRO A 47 0.00 -10.25 -4.64
CA PRO A 47 -0.30 -11.64 -4.96
C PRO A 47 0.09 -12.16 -6.34
N LYS A 48 0.64 -11.33 -7.23
CA LYS A 48 0.81 -11.68 -8.66
C LYS A 48 2.15 -11.31 -9.29
N LYS A 49 3.19 -10.94 -8.54
CA LYS A 49 4.49 -10.55 -9.15
C LYS A 49 5.68 -11.38 -8.63
N PRO A 50 6.33 -12.20 -9.47
CA PRO A 50 7.47 -13.03 -9.07
C PRO A 50 8.73 -12.22 -8.72
N HIS A 51 8.87 -10.98 -9.22
CA HIS A 51 10.08 -10.16 -9.05
C HIS A 51 9.96 -9.03 -8.02
N SER A 52 8.78 -8.81 -7.44
CA SER A 52 8.57 -7.78 -6.42
C SER A 52 7.44 -8.23 -5.50
N SER A 53 7.84 -8.70 -4.31
CA SER A 53 6.92 -9.27 -3.31
C SER A 53 6.02 -8.21 -2.66
N THR A 54 6.41 -6.93 -2.69
CA THR A 54 5.73 -5.84 -2.00
C THR A 54 5.77 -4.54 -2.80
N ARG A 55 4.71 -3.74 -2.71
CA ARG A 55 4.67 -2.35 -3.16
C ARG A 55 4.83 -1.42 -1.97
N ARG A 56 5.66 -0.40 -2.12
CA ARG A 56 5.85 0.64 -1.11
C ARG A 56 4.96 1.84 -1.38
N PHE A 57 4.30 2.35 -0.36
CA PHE A 57 3.44 3.55 -0.42
C PHE A 57 3.90 4.60 0.57
N CYS A 58 3.75 5.88 0.21
CA CYS A 58 3.84 6.99 1.16
C CYS A 58 2.64 6.98 2.11
N ALA A 59 2.73 7.73 3.21
CA ALA A 59 1.68 7.81 4.23
C ALA A 59 0.32 8.25 3.65
N GLU A 60 0.30 9.27 2.81
CA GLU A 60 -0.93 9.78 2.20
C GLU A 60 -1.60 8.74 1.29
N CYS A 61 -0.81 8.12 0.41
CA CYS A 61 -1.31 7.08 -0.49
C CYS A 61 -1.84 5.88 0.30
N PHE A 62 -1.15 5.49 1.38
CA PHE A 62 -1.60 4.40 2.23
C PHE A 62 -2.90 4.75 2.98
N ALA A 63 -3.04 5.97 3.49
CA ALA A 63 -4.28 6.45 4.10
C ALA A 63 -5.46 6.41 3.10
N GLY A 64 -5.23 6.78 1.85
CA GLY A 64 -6.23 6.66 0.78
C GLY A 64 -6.65 5.20 0.52
N VAL A 65 -5.70 4.26 0.55
CA VAL A 65 -6.00 2.82 0.44
C VAL A 65 -6.81 2.34 1.64
N LEU A 66 -6.46 2.75 2.86
CA LEU A 66 -7.20 2.40 4.08
C LEU A 66 -8.64 2.88 4.01
N LYS A 67 -8.86 4.13 3.60
CA LYS A 67 -10.21 4.70 3.46
C LYS A 67 -11.07 3.91 2.48
N GLN A 68 -10.52 3.58 1.31
CA GLN A 68 -11.23 2.77 0.32
C GLN A 68 -11.51 1.36 0.84
N THR A 69 -10.53 0.74 1.52
CA THR A 69 -10.70 -0.62 2.05
C THR A 69 -11.83 -0.68 3.08
N ARG A 70 -11.94 0.33 3.96
CA ARG A 70 -13.05 0.43 4.92
C ARG A 70 -14.40 0.54 4.20
N HIS A 71 -14.49 1.42 3.21
CA HIS A 71 -15.70 1.59 2.40
C HIS A 71 -16.12 0.29 1.68
N ASP A 72 -15.15 -0.47 1.18
CA ASP A 72 -15.41 -1.74 0.52
C ASP A 72 -15.88 -2.82 1.53
N LEU A 73 -15.34 -2.83 2.75
CA LEU A 73 -15.78 -3.73 3.83
C LEU A 73 -17.20 -3.39 4.30
N GLU A 74 -17.51 -2.12 4.52
CA GLU A 74 -18.85 -1.67 4.91
C GLU A 74 -19.93 -2.11 3.90
N LYS A 75 -19.61 -2.04 2.61
CA LYS A 75 -20.51 -2.54 1.55
C LYS A 75 -20.73 -4.05 1.59
N LEU A 76 -19.71 -4.82 1.97
CA LEU A 76 -19.82 -6.27 2.08
C LEU A 76 -20.61 -6.68 3.32
N GLU A 77 -20.47 -5.96 4.44
CA GLU A 77 -21.24 -6.18 5.66
C GLU A 77 -22.74 -5.85 5.49
N ALA A 78 -23.07 -4.98 4.54
CA ALA A 78 -24.44 -4.60 4.21
C ALA A 78 -25.14 -5.50 3.16
N LEU A 79 -24.46 -6.56 2.69
CA LEU A 79 -25.05 -7.59 1.82
C LEU A 79 -25.95 -8.55 2.60
#